data_AF-A0A965E973-F1
#
_entry.id   AF-A0A965E973-F1
#
_cell.length_a   1.000
_cell.length_b   1.000
_cell.length_c   1.000
_cell.angle_alpha   90.00
_cell.angle_beta   90.00
_cell.angle_gamma   90.00
#
_symmetry.space_group_name_H-M   'P 1'
#
loop_
_entity.id
_entity.type
_entity.pdbx_description
1 polymer ?
#
loop_
_entity_poly.entity_id
_entity_poly.type
_entity_poly.pdbx_seq_one_letter_code
_entity_poly.pdbx_strand_id
1 'polypeptide(L)' 'MIDIKLLRESPDLVRASQSARGEDVTLVDRVIAADENRRSAIVEFEALKAEQNALSKSVG' A
#
# COMPACT_ATOMS: atom_id res chain seq x y z
N MET A 1 12.55 1.82 -10.48
CA MET A 1 11.42 1.75 -9.51
C MET A 1 12.03 1.65 -8.13
N ILE A 2 11.65 2.54 -7.19
CA ILE A 2 12.15 2.48 -5.80
C ILE A 2 11.41 1.36 -5.05
N ASP A 3 12.10 0.63 -4.18
CA ASP A 3 11.47 -0.39 -3.34
C ASP A 3 10.49 0.25 -2.34
N ILE A 4 9.21 -0.16 -2.41
CA ILE A 4 8.16 0.32 -1.51
C ILE A 4 8.42 -0.10 -0.05
N LYS A 5 9.17 -1.18 0.19
CA LYS A 5 9.59 -1.57 1.55
C LYS A 5 10.48 -0.50 2.16
N LEU A 6 11.43 0.04 1.40
CA LEU A 6 12.31 1.11 1.85
C LEU A 6 11.52 2.36 2.25
N LEU A 7 10.49 2.73 1.48
CA LEU A 7 9.62 3.87 1.82
C LEU A 7 8.86 3.65 3.14
N ARG A 8 8.49 2.41 3.47
CA ARG A 8 7.78 2.07 4.72
C ARG A 8 8.71 1.98 5.92
N GLU A 9 9.87 1.36 5.74
CA GLU A 9 10.82 1.09 6.83
C GLU A 9 11.69 2.30 7.14
N SER A 10 11.95 3.17 6.15
CA SER A 10 12.85 4.32 6.30
C SER A 10 12.34 5.55 5.54
N PRO A 11 11.12 6.04 5.84
CA PRO A 11 10.51 7.18 5.14
C PRO A 11 11.37 8.44 5.25
N ASP A 12 11.99 8.70 6.40
CA ASP A 12 12.82 9.89 6.62
C ASP A 12 14.06 9.93 5.74
N LEU A 13 14.68 8.78 5.48
CA LEU A 13 15.81 8.67 4.56
C LEU A 13 15.39 9.06 3.15
N VAL A 14 14.20 8.63 2.72
CA VAL A 14 13.65 8.97 1.41
C VAL A 14 13.26 10.45 1.34
N ARG A 15 12.62 11.00 2.38
CA ARG A 15 12.31 12.45 2.47
C ARG A 15 13.57 13.30 2.40
N ALA A 16 14.64 12.92 3.11
CA ALA A 16 15.93 13.60 3.04
C ALA A 16 16.52 13.55 1.63
N SER A 17 16.44 12.40 0.94
CA SER A 17 16.85 12.29 -0.47
C SER A 17 16.04 13.20 -1.39
N GLN A 18 14.71 13.28 -1.20
CA GLN A 18 13.86 14.18 -1.99
C GLN A 18 14.22 15.64 -1.75
N SER A 19 14.37 16.05 -0.48
CA SER A 19 14.77 17.41 -0.12
C SER A 19 16.15 17.78 -0.68
N ALA A 20 17.12 16.86 -0.64
CA ALA A 20 18.45 17.09 -1.18
C ALA A 20 18.46 17.30 -2.71
N ARG A 21 17.43 16.80 -3.40
CA ARG A 21 17.23 16.97 -4.84
C ARG A 21 16.37 18.19 -5.19
N GLY A 22 15.88 18.94 -4.19
CA GLY A 22 14.93 20.04 -4.39
C GLY A 22 13.53 19.58 -4.76
N GLU A 23 13.19 18.31 -4.50
CA GLU A 23 11.91 17.70 -4.83
C GLU A 23 10.90 17.85 -3.67
N ASP A 24 9.63 17.67 -3.99
CA ASP A 24 8.54 17.67 -3.00
C ASP A 24 8.60 16.41 -2.11
N VAL A 25 8.87 16.62 -0.82
CA VAL A 25 8.93 15.56 0.19
C VAL A 25 7.56 14.95 0.51
N THR A 26 6.46 15.68 0.26
CA THR A 26 5.10 15.19 0.54
C THR A 26 4.70 14.04 -0.38
N LEU A 27 5.41 13.84 -1.49
CA LEU A 27 5.25 12.67 -2.36
C LEU A 27 5.53 11.37 -1.61
N VAL A 28 6.45 11.35 -0.64
CA VAL A 28 6.74 10.17 0.18
C VAL A 28 5.50 9.76 0.96
N ASP A 29 4.84 10.71 1.61
CA ASP A 29 3.64 10.47 2.41
C ASP A 29 2.47 10.01 1.54
N ARG A 30 2.30 10.62 0.36
CA ARG A 30 1.29 10.21 -0.61
C ARG A 30 1.48 8.78 -1.08
N VAL A 31 2.73 8.37 -1.34
CA VAL A 31 3.03 6.99 -1.76
C VAL A 31 2.76 6.00 -0.63
N ILE A 32 3.12 6.33 0.62
CA ILE A 32 2.84 5.48 1.78
C ILE A 32 1.34 5.31 1.98
N ALA A 33 0.56 6.40 1.90
CA ALA A 33 -0.90 6.33 2.00
C ALA A 33 -1.53 5.49 0.87
N ALA A 34 -1.03 5.64 -0.36
CA ALA A 34 -1.49 4.83 -1.49
C ALA A 34 -1.16 3.33 -1.31
N ASP A 35 0.01 2.99 -0.78
CA ASP A 35 0.34 1.58 -0.48
C ASP A 35 -0.52 1.02 0.65
N GLU A 36 -0.82 1.82 1.69
CA GLU A 36 -1.75 1.41 2.75
C GLU A 36 -3.12 1.07 2.18
N ASN A 37 -3.72 2.00 1.43
CA ASN A 37 -5.02 1.80 0.80
C ASN A 37 -5.05 0.56 -0.10
N ARG A 38 -3.98 0.35 -0.89
CA ARG A 38 -3.84 -0.83 -1.75
C ARG A 38 -3.81 -2.11 -0.93
N ARG A 39 -3.06 -2.15 0.18
CA ARG A 39 -2.99 -3.35 1.04
C ARG A 39 -4.33 -3.64 1.70
N SER A 40 -5.00 -2.62 2.23
CA SER A 40 -6.34 -2.78 2.81
C SER A 40 -7.34 -3.31 1.79
N ALA A 41 -7.35 -2.75 0.56
CA ALA A 41 -8.24 -3.19 -0.51
C ALA A 41 -8.01 -4.66 -0.92
N ILE A 42 -6.75 -5.12 -0.95
CA ILE A 42 -6.43 -6.52 -1.25
C ILE A 42 -6.97 -7.45 -0.14
N VAL A 43 -6.79 -7.08 1.12
CA VAL A 43 -7.30 -7.87 2.25
C VAL A 43 -8.82 -7.98 2.21
N GLU A 44 -9.50 -6.86 1.97
CA GLU A 44 -10.96 -6.81 1.84
C GLU A 44 -11.44 -7.66 0.66
N PHE A 45 -10.79 -7.54 -0.50
CA PHE A 45 -11.12 -8.33 -1.68
C PHE A 45 -11.00 -9.84 -1.41
N GLU A 46 -9.90 -10.29 -0.80
CA GLU A 46 -9.71 -11.72 -0.49
C GLU A 46 -10.74 -12.21 0.54
N ALA A 47 -11.13 -11.38 1.51
CA ALA A 47 -12.19 -11.72 2.47
C ALA A 47 -13.55 -11.90 1.78
N LEU A 48 -13.95 -10.95 0.92
CA LEU A 48 -15.20 -11.03 0.16
C LEU A 48 -15.23 -12.23 -0.80
N LYS A 49 -14.09 -12.53 -1.44
CA LYS A 49 -13.94 -13.70 -2.30
C LYS A 49 -14.08 -15.01 -1.51
N ALA A 50 -13.51 -15.08 -0.31
CA ALA A 50 -13.66 -16.23 0.57
C ALA A 50 -15.12 -16.43 1.01
N GLU A 51 -15.81 -15.35 1.37
CA GLU A 51 -17.23 -15.36 1.71
C GLU A 51 -18.11 -15.82 0.53
N GLN A 52 -17.89 -15.27 -0.67
CA GLN A 52 -18.59 -15.68 -1.89
C GLN A 52 -18.41 -17.19 -2.17
N ASN A 53 -17.18 -17.70 -2.04
CA ASN A 53 -16.89 -19.11 -2.25
C ASN A 53 -17.57 -20.01 -1.21
N ALA A 54 -17.63 -19.58 0.05
CA ALA A 54 -18.31 -20.30 1.11
C ALA A 54 -19.83 -20.35 0.87
N LEU A 55 -20.43 -19.22 0.50
CA LEU A 55 -21.85 -19.15 0.16
C LEU A 55 -22.17 -20.04 -1.04
N SER A 56 -21.39 -19.96 -2.12
CA SER A 56 -21.60 -20.77 -3.34
C SER A 56 -21.60 -22.27 -3.05
N LYS A 57 -20.73 -22.73 -2.13
CA LYS A 57 -20.69 -24.14 -1.68
C LYS A 57 -21.88 -24.54 -0.81
N SER A 58 -22.56 -23.59 -0.17
CA SER A 58 -23.72 -23.89 0.69
C SER A 58 -25.03 -24.03 -0.10
N VAL A 59 -25.08 -23.47 -1.31
CA VAL A 59 -26.27 -23.50 -2.18
C VAL A 59 -26.16 -24.48 -3.36
N GLY A 60 -24.94 -24.87 -3.74
CA GLY A 60 -24.68 -25.88 -4.79
C GLY A 60 -24.53 -27.27 -4.21
#